data_AF-R8AM40-F1
#
_entry.id   AF-R8AM40-F1
#
_cell.length_a   1.000
_cell.length_b   1.000
_cell.length_c   1.000
_cell.angle_alpha   90.00
_cell.angle_beta   90.00
_cell.angle_gamma   90.00
#
_symmetry.space_group_name_H-M   'P 1'
#
loop_
_entity.id
_entity.type
_entity.pdbx_description
1 polymer ?
#
loop_
_entity_poly.entity_id
_entity_poly.type
_entity_poly.pdbx_seq_one_letter_code
_entity_poly.pdbx_strand_id
1 'polypeptide(L)'
;MPHTTPVTTPEQDTRPRPLTPQLLSAAEQQQILQPGQAAALWQFVCQQAPTPSSRFTIAQVLYTLGGLLAIGAMTVFMQQSWSRFGPLTYSALSAALLLIALLLAEVLHRRRYPLPAALCATVVMLTAPLILLGLQMHWGWWDDPHTRLPLFYLDYPGMADQRWLSLEVLGLLTGLAMVWRYRAPLLMLPLSLLLWVTLLHNALDLLSWWHSGWRRQCLLSLLIGVGMLGIAGWLDHRYRRQPDYAHWWYVSALTISWTSLTLLDSHSELGRFIYCLLNLGMMLLGPLLNRRVFTLYGTLGVFAYFGYLAWSLFADSTLFPFILCAAGLLVIGLGVKWQQHEVAIANWVRRRLHLDA
;
A
#
# COMPACT_ATOMS: atom_id res chain seq x y z
N MET A 1 57.88 -2.90 -36.68
CA MET A 1 56.50 -2.37 -36.76
C MET A 1 55.80 -2.74 -35.46
N PRO A 2 55.59 -1.82 -34.51
CA PRO A 2 54.82 -2.11 -33.31
C PRO A 2 53.34 -1.76 -33.54
N HIS A 3 52.47 -2.72 -33.24
CA HIS A 3 51.02 -2.63 -33.32
C HIS A 3 50.47 -1.55 -32.36
N THR A 4 49.74 -0.58 -32.90
CA THR A 4 48.91 0.35 -32.14
C THR A 4 47.56 -0.29 -31.84
N THR A 5 47.33 -0.68 -30.58
CA THR A 5 45.98 -0.97 -30.07
C THR A 5 45.21 0.33 -29.91
N PRO A 6 43.98 0.47 -30.43
CA PRO A 6 43.17 1.65 -30.19
C PRO A 6 42.64 1.62 -28.76
N VAL A 7 42.96 2.67 -28.00
CA VAL A 7 42.37 2.94 -26.68
C VAL A 7 40.88 3.21 -26.91
N THR A 8 40.03 2.28 -26.53
CA THR A 8 38.59 2.50 -26.43
C THR A 8 38.35 3.45 -25.25
N THR A 9 38.02 4.70 -25.55
CA THR A 9 37.53 5.68 -24.58
C THR A 9 36.28 5.10 -23.91
N PRO A 10 36.22 5.01 -22.57
CA PRO A 10 35.00 4.56 -21.90
C PRO A 10 33.91 5.59 -22.17
N GLU A 11 32.82 5.12 -22.76
CA GLU A 11 31.57 5.84 -22.98
C GLU A 11 31.14 6.44 -21.63
N GLN A 12 31.37 7.75 -21.45
CA GLN A 12 31.05 8.44 -20.21
C GLN A 12 29.54 8.37 -20.00
N ASP A 13 29.12 7.72 -18.92
CA ASP A 13 27.73 7.67 -18.47
C ASP A 13 27.20 9.10 -18.31
N THR A 14 26.48 9.60 -19.33
CA THR A 14 25.94 10.97 -19.39
C THR A 14 24.76 11.17 -18.45
N ARG A 15 24.47 10.21 -17.56
CA ARG A 15 23.41 10.32 -16.58
C ARG A 15 23.83 11.30 -15.47
N PRO A 16 23.03 12.34 -15.19
CA PRO A 16 23.37 13.31 -14.15
C PRO A 16 23.44 12.59 -12.80
N ARG A 17 24.61 12.63 -12.15
CA ARG A 17 24.77 12.15 -10.78
C ARG A 17 23.95 13.03 -9.83
N PRO A 18 23.41 12.47 -8.73
CA PRO A 18 22.74 13.28 -7.72
C PRO A 18 23.70 14.36 -7.18
N LEU A 19 23.19 15.59 -7.08
CA LEU A 19 23.92 16.73 -6.55
C LEU A 19 24.33 16.45 -5.10
N THR A 20 25.64 16.38 -4.84
CA THR A 20 26.21 16.21 -3.50
C THR A 20 27.07 17.42 -3.13
N PRO A 21 27.27 17.71 -1.83
CA PRO A 21 28.15 18.80 -1.39
C PRO A 21 29.56 18.64 -1.94
N GLN A 22 30.05 17.39 -1.98
CA GLN A 22 31.36 17.03 -2.50
C GLN A 22 31.51 17.34 -3.99
N LEU A 23 30.44 17.14 -4.78
CA LEU A 23 30.44 17.40 -6.21
C LEU A 23 30.42 18.91 -6.50
N LEU A 24 29.73 19.69 -5.67
CA LEU A 24 29.74 21.16 -5.74
C LEU A 24 31.10 21.75 -5.32
N SER A 25 31.73 21.22 -4.27
CA SER A 25 33.09 21.63 -3.90
C SER A 25 34.11 21.25 -4.97
N ALA A 26 33.92 20.10 -5.65
CA ALA A 26 34.77 19.72 -6.77
C ALA A 26 34.58 20.65 -7.98
N ALA A 27 33.35 21.11 -8.24
CA ALA A 27 33.06 22.09 -9.29
C ALA A 27 33.66 23.47 -9.00
N GLU A 28 33.72 23.89 -7.74
CA GLU A 28 34.41 25.11 -7.29
C GLU A 28 35.94 24.98 -7.44
N GLN A 29 36.51 23.82 -7.09
CA GLN A 29 37.93 23.52 -7.33
C GLN A 29 38.31 23.50 -8.82
N GLN A 30 37.40 23.06 -9.69
CA GLN A 30 37.57 23.07 -11.14
C GLN A 30 37.28 24.45 -11.78
N GLN A 31 37.04 25.50 -10.98
CA GLN A 31 36.71 26.85 -11.45
C GLN A 31 35.45 26.94 -12.33
N ILE A 32 34.58 25.91 -12.28
CA ILE A 32 33.27 25.93 -12.93
C ILE A 32 32.31 26.83 -12.16
N LEU A 33 32.48 26.90 -10.83
CA LEU A 33 31.78 27.81 -9.92
C LEU A 33 32.76 28.81 -9.31
N GLN A 34 32.29 30.03 -9.02
CA GLN A 34 33.11 31.02 -8.31
C GLN A 34 33.26 30.66 -6.82
N PRO A 35 34.35 31.11 -6.15
CA PRO A 35 34.56 30.90 -4.73
C PRO A 35 33.36 31.37 -3.89
N GLY A 36 32.81 30.51 -3.05
CA GLY A 36 31.64 30.77 -2.20
C GLY A 36 30.28 30.45 -2.83
N GLN A 37 30.19 30.22 -4.14
CA GLN A 37 28.92 29.88 -4.80
C GLN A 37 28.45 28.46 -4.51
N ALA A 38 29.35 27.51 -4.24
CA ALA A 38 28.99 26.14 -3.92
C ALA A 38 28.13 26.06 -2.64
N ALA A 39 28.49 26.82 -1.61
CA ALA A 39 27.76 26.86 -0.35
C ALA A 39 26.38 27.53 -0.51
N ALA A 40 26.31 28.63 -1.27
CA ALA A 40 25.06 29.34 -1.56
C ALA A 40 24.10 28.47 -2.39
N LEU A 41 24.62 27.79 -3.42
CA LEU A 41 23.84 26.87 -4.25
C LEU A 41 23.37 25.67 -3.43
N TRP A 42 24.22 25.12 -2.55
CA TRP A 42 23.83 24.02 -1.66
C TRP A 42 22.72 24.43 -0.69
N GLN A 43 22.80 25.63 -0.11
CA GLN A 43 21.75 26.18 0.73
C GLN A 43 20.45 26.40 -0.04
N PHE A 44 20.53 26.95 -1.25
CA PHE A 44 19.36 27.11 -2.13
C PHE A 44 18.71 25.76 -2.47
N VAL A 45 19.50 24.74 -2.82
CA VAL A 45 19.01 23.39 -3.07
C VAL A 45 18.40 22.78 -1.80
N CYS A 46 18.97 23.02 -0.62
CA CYS A 46 18.39 22.56 0.64
C CYS A 46 17.06 23.29 0.98
N GLN A 47 16.91 24.55 0.58
CA GLN A 47 15.68 25.33 0.75
C GLN A 47 14.60 24.93 -0.26
N GLN A 48 14.99 24.54 -1.48
CA GLN A 48 14.08 24.07 -2.53
C GLN A 48 13.81 22.57 -2.49
N ALA A 49 14.67 21.80 -1.82
CA ALA A 49 14.44 20.38 -1.60
C ALA A 49 13.06 20.25 -0.95
N PRO A 50 12.15 19.43 -1.50
CA PRO A 50 10.93 19.06 -0.81
C PRO A 50 11.33 18.68 0.61
N THR A 51 10.65 19.27 1.61
CA THR A 51 10.90 19.00 3.03
C THR A 51 11.25 17.52 3.18
N PRO A 52 12.46 17.20 3.67
CA PRO A 52 13.05 15.89 3.47
C PRO A 52 12.03 14.83 3.83
N SER A 53 11.62 14.03 2.84
CA SER A 53 10.92 12.77 3.08
C SER A 53 11.66 12.10 4.21
N SER A 54 10.98 11.97 5.34
CA SER A 54 11.53 11.85 6.68
C SER A 54 12.83 11.05 6.72
N ARG A 55 13.92 11.67 7.20
CA ARG A 55 15.03 10.86 7.73
C ARG A 55 14.41 9.86 8.70
N PHE A 56 14.66 8.58 8.49
CA PHE A 56 14.19 7.52 9.38
C PHE A 56 14.83 7.78 10.74
N THR A 57 14.06 8.37 11.64
CA THR A 57 14.51 8.86 12.94
C THR A 57 13.88 8.01 14.04
N ILE A 58 14.53 7.95 15.19
CA ILE A 58 13.97 7.30 16.39
C ILE A 58 12.59 7.89 16.73
N ALA A 59 12.42 9.21 16.56
CA ALA A 59 11.12 9.86 16.74
C ALA A 59 10.04 9.27 15.82
N GLN A 60 10.35 9.05 14.55
CA GLN A 60 9.42 8.42 13.62
C GLN A 60 9.09 6.97 14.02
N VAL A 61 10.07 6.20 14.46
CA VAL A 61 9.86 4.84 14.99
C VAL A 61 8.92 4.87 16.19
N LEU A 62 9.15 5.78 17.14
CA LEU A 62 8.29 5.95 18.33
C LEU A 62 6.86 6.37 17.95
N TYR A 63 6.71 7.28 17.00
CA TYR A 63 5.40 7.67 16.49
C TYR A 63 4.69 6.50 15.83
N THR A 64 5.37 5.74 14.97
CA THR A 64 4.78 4.57 14.31
C THR A 64 4.45 3.46 15.30
N LEU A 65 5.30 3.22 16.31
CA LEU A 65 5.06 2.23 17.35
C LEU A 65 3.85 2.62 18.21
N GLY A 66 3.81 3.87 18.68
CA GLY A 66 2.68 4.37 19.46
C GLY A 66 1.37 4.34 18.67
N GLY A 67 1.41 4.72 17.39
CA GLY A 67 0.27 4.62 16.49
C GLY A 67 -0.18 3.18 16.27
N LEU A 68 0.75 2.25 16.03
CA LEU A 68 0.46 0.83 15.87
C LEU A 68 -0.18 0.24 17.13
N LEU A 69 0.34 0.59 18.31
CA LEU A 69 -0.22 0.16 19.60
C LEU A 69 -1.65 0.69 19.79
N ALA A 70 -1.89 1.97 19.48
CA ALA A 70 -3.22 2.57 19.61
C ALA A 70 -4.23 1.97 18.61
N ILE A 71 -3.83 1.80 17.35
CA ILE A 71 -4.65 1.16 16.31
C ILE A 71 -4.95 -0.29 16.70
N GLY A 72 -3.93 -1.07 17.07
CA GLY A 72 -4.08 -2.45 17.50
C GLY A 72 -4.95 -2.60 18.76
N ALA A 73 -4.84 -1.65 19.70
CA ALA A 73 -5.74 -1.58 20.86
C ALA A 73 -7.20 -1.44 20.43
N MET A 74 -7.50 -0.50 19.53
CA MET A 74 -8.87 -0.25 19.08
C MET A 74 -9.44 -1.37 18.21
N THR A 75 -8.62 -2.07 17.43
CA THR A 75 -9.11 -3.09 16.50
C THR A 75 -9.14 -4.49 17.11
N VAL A 76 -8.10 -4.90 17.84
CA VAL A 76 -7.95 -6.29 18.32
C VAL A 76 -8.41 -6.45 19.78
N PHE A 77 -8.01 -5.52 20.65
CA PHE A 77 -8.18 -5.70 22.10
C PHE A 77 -9.48 -5.12 22.65
N MET A 78 -9.96 -4.01 22.07
CA MET A 78 -11.15 -3.32 22.57
C MET A 78 -12.42 -4.21 22.48
N GLN A 79 -12.42 -5.19 21.58
CA GLN A 79 -13.47 -6.20 21.45
C GLN A 79 -13.49 -7.22 22.60
N GLN A 80 -12.47 -7.31 23.44
CA GLN A 80 -12.45 -8.19 24.62
C GLN A 80 -12.90 -7.44 25.89
N SER A 81 -12.74 -6.11 25.90
CA SER A 81 -13.00 -5.28 27.08
C SER A 81 -14.48 -5.18 27.45
N TRP A 82 -15.38 -5.29 26.48
CA TRP A 82 -16.81 -5.06 26.71
C TRP A 82 -17.48 -6.18 27.52
N SER A 83 -16.94 -7.40 27.57
CA SER A 83 -17.46 -8.44 28.48
C SER A 83 -17.25 -8.10 29.95
N ARG A 84 -16.35 -7.14 30.24
CA ARG A 84 -16.04 -6.65 31.59
C ARG A 84 -16.72 -5.33 31.92
N PHE A 85 -17.06 -4.52 30.91
CA PHE A 85 -17.66 -3.20 31.08
C PHE A 85 -19.08 -3.18 30.52
N GLY A 86 -20.06 -2.66 31.26
CA GLY A 86 -21.42 -2.49 30.74
C GLY A 86 -21.46 -1.63 29.45
N PRO A 87 -22.49 -1.79 28.58
CA PRO A 87 -22.54 -1.14 27.26
C PRO A 87 -22.40 0.40 27.28
N LEU A 88 -23.00 1.05 28.29
CA LEU A 88 -22.88 2.51 28.48
C LEU A 88 -21.47 2.92 28.88
N THR A 89 -20.83 2.18 29.80
CA THR A 89 -19.45 2.45 30.23
C THR A 89 -18.49 2.30 29.06
N TYR A 90 -18.69 1.27 28.24
CA TYR A 90 -17.91 1.07 27.01
C TYR A 90 -18.05 2.24 26.03
N SER A 91 -19.29 2.73 25.82
CA SER A 91 -19.57 3.89 24.97
C SER A 91 -18.91 5.16 25.51
N ALA A 92 -19.02 5.41 26.82
CA ALA A 92 -18.47 6.58 27.48
C ALA A 92 -16.93 6.61 27.42
N LEU A 93 -16.27 5.47 27.66
CA LEU A 93 -14.81 5.35 27.54
C LEU A 93 -14.35 5.55 26.10
N SER A 94 -15.07 4.99 25.13
CA SER A 94 -14.78 5.19 23.70
C SER A 94 -14.96 6.66 23.29
N ALA A 95 -15.98 7.34 23.79
CA ALA A 95 -16.20 8.76 23.54
C ALA A 95 -15.08 9.62 24.15
N ALA A 96 -14.67 9.34 25.40
CA ALA A 96 -13.56 10.04 26.03
C ALA A 96 -12.25 9.87 25.25
N LEU A 97 -11.96 8.64 24.80
CA LEU A 97 -10.77 8.36 24.00
C LEU A 97 -10.82 9.05 22.63
N LEU A 98 -11.99 9.04 21.97
CA LEU A 98 -12.18 9.73 20.69
C LEU A 98 -11.91 11.24 20.85
N LEU A 99 -12.41 11.86 21.91
CA LEU A 99 -12.17 13.28 22.20
C LEU A 99 -10.69 13.56 22.43
N ILE A 100 -10.00 12.73 23.23
CA ILE A 100 -8.55 12.86 23.46
C ILE A 100 -7.79 12.74 22.14
N ALA A 101 -8.09 11.73 21.33
CA ALA A 101 -7.44 11.51 20.05
C ALA A 101 -7.68 12.66 19.06
N LEU A 102 -8.90 13.21 19.04
CA LEU A 102 -9.25 14.36 18.20
C LEU A 102 -8.51 15.63 18.64
N LEU A 103 -8.45 15.90 19.95
CA LEU A 103 -7.69 17.03 20.50
C LEU A 103 -6.20 16.90 20.17
N LEU A 104 -5.61 15.72 20.35
CA LEU A 104 -4.23 15.45 19.95
C LEU A 104 -4.03 15.65 18.45
N ALA A 105 -4.92 15.12 17.60
CA ALA A 105 -4.84 15.30 16.16
C ALA A 105 -4.85 16.78 15.77
N GLU A 106 -5.72 17.59 16.38
CA GLU A 106 -5.80 19.03 16.13
C GLU A 106 -4.54 19.77 16.61
N VAL A 107 -4.06 19.49 17.83
CA VAL A 107 -2.84 20.10 18.38
C VAL A 107 -1.63 19.76 17.50
N LEU A 108 -1.45 18.49 17.16
CA LEU A 108 -0.32 18.01 16.34
C LEU A 108 -0.39 18.55 14.91
N HIS A 109 -1.60 18.66 14.34
CA HIS A 109 -1.80 19.24 13.02
C HIS A 109 -1.43 20.72 13.00
N ARG A 110 -1.86 21.50 14.00
CA ARG A 110 -1.46 22.92 14.15
C ARG A 110 0.05 23.09 14.33
N ARG A 111 0.69 22.16 15.04
CA ARG A 111 2.15 22.12 15.25
C ARG A 111 2.93 21.59 14.04
N ARG A 112 2.28 21.27 12.91
CA ARG A 112 2.91 20.77 11.68
C ARG A 112 3.61 19.42 11.85
N TYR A 113 3.07 18.52 12.68
CA TYR A 113 3.48 17.12 12.77
C TYR A 113 2.48 16.22 12.01
N PRO A 114 2.60 16.08 10.68
CA PRO A 114 1.57 15.45 9.85
C PRO A 114 1.40 13.96 10.15
N LEU A 115 2.49 13.22 10.41
CA LEU A 115 2.43 11.79 10.67
C LEU A 115 1.74 11.48 12.02
N PRO A 116 2.16 12.07 13.16
CA PRO A 116 1.43 11.92 14.42
C PRO A 116 -0.04 12.33 14.34
N ALA A 117 -0.34 13.45 13.67
CA ALA A 117 -1.72 13.89 13.48
C ALA A 117 -2.56 12.87 12.70
N ALA A 118 -2.00 12.27 11.65
CA ALA A 118 -2.65 11.23 10.86
C ALA A 118 -2.91 9.95 11.66
N LEU A 119 -1.99 9.56 12.54
CA LEU A 119 -2.16 8.41 13.44
C LEU A 119 -3.29 8.67 14.44
N CYS A 120 -3.33 9.85 15.08
CA CYS A 120 -4.42 10.23 15.97
C CYS A 120 -5.77 10.30 15.24
N ALA A 121 -5.81 10.85 14.02
CA ALA A 121 -7.01 10.86 13.19
C ALA A 121 -7.48 9.45 12.80
N THR A 122 -6.54 8.51 12.61
CA THR A 122 -6.87 7.09 12.37
C THR A 122 -7.51 6.47 13.61
N VAL A 123 -7.01 6.78 14.81
CA VAL A 123 -7.64 6.34 16.06
C VAL A 123 -9.06 6.89 16.16
N VAL A 124 -9.29 8.18 15.86
CA VAL A 124 -10.65 8.77 15.82
C VAL A 124 -11.58 7.98 14.89
N MET A 125 -11.12 7.68 13.67
CA MET A 125 -11.89 6.89 12.70
C MET A 125 -12.26 5.50 13.25
N LEU A 126 -11.33 4.81 13.90
CA LEU A 126 -11.55 3.46 14.42
C LEU A 126 -12.38 3.43 15.70
N THR A 127 -12.32 4.49 16.51
CA THR A 127 -13.07 4.57 17.78
C THR A 127 -14.53 4.99 17.57
N ALA A 128 -14.86 5.78 16.54
CA ALA A 128 -16.21 6.29 16.34
C ALA A 128 -17.30 5.19 16.25
N PRO A 129 -17.12 4.10 15.48
CA PRO A 129 -18.08 3.00 15.46
C PRO A 129 -18.28 2.33 16.83
N LEU A 130 -17.25 2.30 17.69
CA LEU A 130 -17.34 1.65 19.01
C LEU A 130 -18.29 2.38 19.96
N ILE A 131 -18.41 3.71 19.82
CA ILE A 131 -19.38 4.50 20.57
C ILE A 131 -20.80 4.09 20.17
N LEU A 132 -21.05 4.01 18.86
CA LEU A 132 -22.36 3.61 18.35
C LEU A 132 -22.68 2.16 18.73
N LEU A 133 -21.71 1.26 18.65
CA LEU A 133 -21.85 -0.15 19.04
C LEU A 133 -22.32 -0.28 20.50
N GLY A 134 -21.67 0.42 21.44
CA GLY A 134 -22.06 0.35 22.85
C GLY A 134 -23.45 0.95 23.12
N LEU A 135 -23.86 1.98 22.36
CA LEU A 135 -25.22 2.55 22.44
C LEU A 135 -26.26 1.57 21.90
N GLN A 136 -25.99 0.93 20.76
CA GLN A 136 -26.88 -0.09 20.17
C GLN A 136 -27.05 -1.28 21.12
N MET A 137 -25.97 -1.72 21.76
CA MET A 137 -26.02 -2.77 22.78
C MET A 137 -26.85 -2.33 23.99
N HIS A 138 -26.72 -1.07 24.44
CA HIS A 138 -27.54 -0.56 25.54
C HIS A 138 -29.04 -0.58 25.21
N TRP A 139 -29.41 -0.31 23.95
CA TRP A 139 -30.79 -0.40 23.47
C TRP A 139 -31.26 -1.84 23.18
N GLY A 140 -30.43 -2.85 23.44
CA GLY A 140 -30.78 -4.25 23.21
C GLY A 140 -30.88 -4.62 21.73
N TRP A 141 -30.20 -3.89 20.84
CA TRP A 141 -30.19 -4.20 19.40
C TRP A 141 -29.27 -5.36 19.05
N TRP A 142 -28.48 -5.89 19.98
CA TRP A 142 -27.57 -7.01 19.73
C TRP A 142 -27.95 -8.16 20.65
N ASP A 143 -28.29 -9.30 20.04
CA ASP A 143 -28.82 -10.47 20.76
C ASP A 143 -27.71 -11.35 21.35
N ASP A 144 -26.46 -11.23 20.84
CA ASP A 144 -25.34 -12.07 21.23
C ASP A 144 -24.25 -11.30 22.02
N PRO A 145 -23.94 -11.71 23.26
CA PRO A 145 -22.77 -11.27 24.01
C PRO A 145 -21.44 -11.82 23.45
N HIS A 146 -21.36 -12.21 22.19
CA HIS A 146 -20.10 -12.51 21.52
C HIS A 146 -19.96 -11.84 20.16
N THR A 147 -20.77 -10.82 19.88
CA THR A 147 -20.68 -9.99 18.68
C THR A 147 -19.23 -9.60 18.37
N ARG A 148 -18.68 -10.14 17.27
CA ARG A 148 -17.29 -9.90 16.86
C ARG A 148 -17.21 -8.97 15.67
N LEU A 149 -16.24 -8.05 15.69
CA LEU A 149 -15.98 -7.16 14.57
C LEU A 149 -15.69 -7.99 13.30
N PRO A 150 -16.43 -7.76 12.20
CA PRO A 150 -16.30 -8.52 10.96
C PRO A 150 -14.87 -8.55 10.41
N LEU A 151 -14.12 -7.46 10.61
CA LEU A 151 -12.77 -7.26 10.07
C LEU A 151 -11.77 -8.42 10.36
N PHE A 152 -11.99 -9.21 11.42
CA PHE A 152 -11.10 -10.29 11.84
C PHE A 152 -11.72 -11.69 11.79
N TYR A 153 -13.00 -11.82 11.48
CA TYR A 153 -13.72 -13.09 11.54
C TYR A 153 -14.60 -13.29 10.29
N LEU A 154 -13.94 -13.46 9.14
CA LEU A 154 -14.56 -13.73 7.82
C LEU A 154 -15.48 -14.97 7.77
N ASP A 155 -15.36 -15.85 8.77
CA ASP A 155 -16.14 -17.08 8.89
C ASP A 155 -17.26 -17.00 9.95
N TYR A 156 -17.55 -15.82 10.50
CA TYR A 156 -18.57 -15.68 11.54
C TYR A 156 -20.00 -15.82 10.95
N PRO A 157 -20.87 -16.68 11.51
CA PRO A 157 -22.24 -16.85 11.00
C PRO A 157 -23.09 -15.56 11.04
N GLY A 158 -22.81 -14.64 11.97
CA GLY A 158 -23.47 -13.33 12.05
C GLY A 158 -22.84 -12.24 11.19
N MET A 159 -21.96 -12.61 10.26
CA MET A 159 -21.28 -11.65 9.37
C MET A 159 -22.17 -11.06 8.29
N ALA A 160 -23.40 -11.54 8.12
CA ALA A 160 -24.40 -10.95 7.23
C ALA A 160 -25.38 -10.01 7.97
N ASP A 161 -25.21 -9.77 9.28
CA ASP A 161 -26.15 -8.94 10.04
C ASP A 161 -26.11 -7.47 9.57
N GLN A 162 -27.26 -6.96 9.12
CA GLN A 162 -27.42 -5.59 8.61
C GLN A 162 -27.15 -4.51 9.64
N ARG A 163 -27.20 -4.85 10.94
CA ARG A 163 -26.87 -3.91 12.04
C ARG A 163 -25.43 -3.37 11.91
N TRP A 164 -24.51 -4.15 11.35
CA TRP A 164 -23.13 -3.72 11.07
C TRP A 164 -23.03 -2.54 10.10
N LEU A 165 -23.95 -2.44 9.13
CA LEU A 165 -23.91 -1.38 8.12
C LEU A 165 -23.90 0.02 8.76
N SER A 166 -24.62 0.20 9.87
CA SER A 166 -24.64 1.47 10.60
C SER A 166 -23.28 1.86 11.17
N LEU A 167 -22.53 0.88 11.70
CA LEU A 167 -21.18 1.05 12.26
C LEU A 167 -20.15 1.31 11.16
N GLU A 168 -20.28 0.57 10.06
CA GLU A 168 -19.44 0.69 8.88
C GLU A 168 -19.60 2.05 8.20
N VAL A 169 -20.84 2.49 7.98
CA VAL A 169 -21.14 3.82 7.43
C VAL A 169 -20.60 4.91 8.34
N LEU A 170 -20.77 4.80 9.67
CA LEU A 170 -20.20 5.76 10.60
C LEU A 170 -18.67 5.81 10.52
N GLY A 171 -18.00 4.66 10.44
CA GLY A 171 -16.55 4.57 10.26
C GLY A 171 -16.08 5.18 8.94
N LEU A 172 -16.78 4.92 7.83
CA LEU A 172 -16.48 5.49 6.51
C LEU A 172 -16.68 7.00 6.51
N LEU A 173 -17.78 7.51 7.06
CA LEU A 173 -18.06 8.94 7.18
C LEU A 173 -17.03 9.65 8.05
N THR A 174 -16.66 9.05 9.19
CA THR A 174 -15.64 9.59 10.08
C THR A 174 -14.28 9.59 9.40
N GLY A 175 -13.91 8.50 8.72
CA GLY A 175 -12.66 8.42 7.97
C GLY A 175 -12.59 9.44 6.84
N LEU A 176 -13.68 9.63 6.09
CA LEU A 176 -13.77 10.64 5.03
C LEU A 176 -13.66 12.07 5.61
N ALA A 177 -14.32 12.34 6.73
CA ALA A 177 -14.20 13.62 7.43
C ALA A 177 -12.77 13.88 7.91
N MET A 178 -12.07 12.87 8.43
CA MET A 178 -10.67 12.98 8.84
C MET A 178 -9.73 13.19 7.65
N VAL A 179 -9.93 12.48 6.54
CA VAL A 179 -9.18 12.68 5.29
C VAL A 179 -9.38 14.10 4.77
N TRP A 180 -10.62 14.58 4.75
CA TRP A 180 -10.96 15.92 4.30
C TRP A 180 -10.34 17.02 5.18
N ARG A 181 -10.39 16.84 6.51
CA ARG A 181 -9.89 17.80 7.50
C ARG A 181 -8.36 17.85 7.56
N TYR A 182 -7.71 16.70 7.65
CA TYR A 182 -6.27 16.59 7.89
C TYR A 182 -5.45 16.37 6.63
N ARG A 183 -6.11 16.02 5.51
CA ARG A 183 -5.46 15.81 4.21
C ARG A 183 -4.32 14.80 4.29
N ALA A 184 -4.44 13.81 5.16
CA ALA A 184 -3.38 12.84 5.42
C ALA A 184 -3.55 11.56 4.58
N PRO A 185 -2.60 11.23 3.68
CA PRO A 185 -2.69 10.02 2.84
C PRO A 185 -2.79 8.71 3.62
N LEU A 186 -2.19 8.64 4.81
CA LEU A 186 -2.17 7.43 5.64
C LEU A 186 -3.58 6.91 5.98
N LEU A 187 -4.55 7.81 6.17
CA LEU A 187 -5.95 7.46 6.46
C LEU A 187 -6.62 6.69 5.31
N MET A 188 -6.10 6.75 4.09
CA MET A 188 -6.64 5.98 2.97
C MET A 188 -6.47 4.46 3.18
N LEU A 189 -5.46 4.02 3.94
CA LEU A 189 -5.26 2.60 4.23
C LEU A 189 -6.41 2.01 5.08
N PRO A 190 -6.70 2.50 6.30
CA PRO A 190 -7.83 1.98 7.08
C PRO A 190 -9.18 2.26 6.40
N LEU A 191 -9.32 3.38 5.68
CA LEU A 191 -10.56 3.71 4.96
C LEU A 191 -10.88 2.71 3.85
N SER A 192 -9.89 2.35 3.04
CA SER A 192 -10.04 1.38 1.96
C SER A 192 -10.26 -0.05 2.50
N LEU A 193 -9.61 -0.43 3.60
CA LEU A 193 -9.86 -1.70 4.28
C LEU A 193 -11.29 -1.79 4.82
N LEU A 194 -11.79 -0.73 5.46
CA LEU A 194 -13.17 -0.66 5.93
C LEU A 194 -14.14 -0.76 4.75
N LEU A 195 -13.88 -0.02 3.66
CA LEU A 195 -14.69 -0.09 2.44
C LEU A 195 -14.74 -1.52 1.88
N TRP A 196 -13.62 -2.23 1.83
CA TRP A 196 -13.59 -3.62 1.37
C TRP A 196 -14.46 -4.53 2.23
N VAL A 197 -14.34 -4.43 3.56
CA VAL A 197 -15.16 -5.24 4.48
C VAL A 197 -16.64 -4.93 4.31
N THR A 198 -17.00 -3.65 4.25
CA THR A 198 -18.38 -3.22 4.00
C THR A 198 -18.92 -3.80 2.69
N LEU A 199 -18.17 -3.69 1.60
CA LEU A 199 -18.59 -4.23 0.31
C LEU A 199 -18.71 -5.75 0.33
N LEU A 200 -17.77 -6.45 0.97
CA LEU A 200 -17.77 -7.91 1.07
C LEU A 200 -18.95 -8.40 1.90
N HIS A 201 -19.18 -7.81 3.09
CA HIS A 201 -20.31 -8.11 3.96
C HIS A 201 -21.62 -7.96 3.20
N ASN A 202 -21.87 -6.78 2.64
CA ASN A 202 -23.13 -6.48 1.96
C ASN A 202 -23.32 -7.37 0.73
N ALA A 203 -22.26 -7.67 -0.02
CA ALA A 203 -22.33 -8.60 -1.13
C ALA A 203 -22.70 -10.02 -0.67
N LEU A 204 -22.15 -10.49 0.46
CA LEU A 204 -22.46 -11.81 1.01
C LEU A 204 -23.91 -11.90 1.54
N ASP A 205 -24.43 -10.85 2.17
CA ASP A 205 -25.84 -10.78 2.61
C ASP A 205 -26.81 -10.84 1.41
N LEU A 206 -26.56 -10.00 0.40
CA LEU A 206 -27.32 -9.99 -0.86
C LEU A 206 -27.28 -11.33 -1.61
N LEU A 207 -26.17 -12.06 -1.50
CA LEU A 207 -25.94 -13.36 -2.14
C LEU A 207 -26.15 -14.53 -1.17
N SER A 208 -26.87 -14.34 -0.06
CA SER A 208 -27.09 -15.38 0.97
C SER A 208 -27.69 -16.70 0.44
N TRP A 209 -28.54 -16.64 -0.58
CA TRP A 209 -29.08 -17.79 -1.33
C TRP A 209 -28.02 -18.61 -2.09
N TRP A 210 -26.86 -18.00 -2.36
CA TRP A 210 -25.70 -18.59 -3.01
C TRP A 210 -24.71 -19.06 -1.93
N HIS A 211 -25.08 -20.14 -1.21
CA HIS A 211 -24.31 -20.83 -0.14
C HIS A 211 -22.88 -20.30 0.08
N SER A 212 -22.54 -19.72 1.23
CA SER A 212 -21.19 -19.18 1.50
C SER A 212 -20.12 -20.28 1.45
N GLY A 213 -19.21 -20.21 0.48
CA GLY A 213 -18.06 -21.12 0.39
C GLY A 213 -16.78 -20.29 0.31
N TRP A 214 -15.71 -20.76 0.93
CA TRP A 214 -14.40 -20.08 0.97
C TRP A 214 -13.97 -19.52 -0.40
N ARG A 215 -14.04 -20.35 -1.45
CA ARG A 215 -13.73 -19.96 -2.83
C ARG A 215 -14.50 -18.72 -3.30
N ARG A 216 -15.78 -18.59 -2.91
CA ARG A 216 -16.64 -17.47 -3.31
C ARG A 216 -16.30 -16.20 -2.55
N GLN A 217 -15.98 -16.29 -1.27
CA GLN A 217 -15.48 -15.15 -0.50
C GLN A 217 -14.15 -14.64 -1.10
N CYS A 218 -13.26 -15.54 -1.51
CA CYS A 218 -12.03 -15.16 -2.23
C CYS A 218 -12.35 -14.49 -3.57
N LEU A 219 -13.29 -15.03 -4.37
CA LEU A 219 -13.67 -14.42 -5.65
C LEU A 219 -14.30 -13.04 -5.49
N LEU A 220 -15.22 -12.88 -4.53
CA LEU A 220 -15.85 -11.58 -4.25
C LEU A 220 -14.81 -10.58 -3.75
N SER A 221 -13.93 -10.98 -2.82
CA SER A 221 -12.85 -10.13 -2.33
C SER A 221 -11.87 -9.73 -3.43
N LEU A 222 -11.56 -10.66 -4.35
CA LEU A 222 -10.75 -10.38 -5.53
C LEU A 222 -11.44 -9.34 -6.44
N LEU A 223 -12.72 -9.52 -6.75
CA LEU A 223 -13.48 -8.59 -7.59
C LEU A 223 -13.58 -7.20 -6.97
N ILE A 224 -13.87 -7.12 -5.66
CA ILE A 224 -13.92 -5.86 -4.91
C ILE A 224 -12.54 -5.18 -4.93
N GLY A 225 -11.48 -5.93 -4.64
CA GLY A 225 -10.11 -5.42 -4.67
C GLY A 225 -9.70 -4.89 -6.05
N VAL A 226 -10.03 -5.61 -7.13
CA VAL A 226 -9.78 -5.14 -8.51
C VAL A 226 -10.60 -3.88 -8.83
N GLY A 227 -11.86 -3.81 -8.38
CA GLY A 227 -12.68 -2.59 -8.49
C GLY A 227 -12.04 -1.41 -7.76
N MET A 228 -11.52 -1.64 -6.56
CA MET A 228 -10.79 -0.64 -5.78
C MET A 228 -9.49 -0.20 -6.46
N LEU A 229 -8.78 -1.07 -7.18
CA LEU A 229 -7.64 -0.70 -8.02
C LEU A 229 -8.05 0.20 -9.18
N GLY A 230 -9.19 -0.08 -9.81
CA GLY A 230 -9.76 0.80 -10.84
C GLY A 230 -10.07 2.20 -10.31
N ILE A 231 -10.68 2.28 -9.12
CA ILE A 231 -10.93 3.56 -8.42
C ILE A 231 -9.60 4.26 -8.12
N ALA A 232 -8.59 3.55 -7.60
CA ALA A 232 -7.28 4.12 -7.33
C ALA A 232 -6.64 4.72 -8.59
N GLY A 233 -6.69 3.99 -9.71
CA GLY A 233 -6.23 4.44 -11.02
C GLY A 233 -6.96 5.68 -11.53
N TRP A 234 -8.28 5.71 -11.36
CA TRP A 234 -9.08 6.87 -11.72
C TRP A 234 -8.74 8.10 -10.86
N LEU A 235 -8.60 7.94 -9.53
CA LEU A 235 -8.16 9.03 -8.65
C LEU A 235 -6.76 9.52 -9.01
N ASP A 236 -5.82 8.61 -9.27
CA ASP A 236 -4.43 8.92 -9.62
C ASP A 236 -4.35 9.71 -10.94
N HIS A 237 -5.15 9.33 -11.93
CA HIS A 237 -5.25 10.05 -13.20
C HIS A 237 -5.88 11.44 -13.02
N ARG A 238 -6.95 11.56 -12.21
CA ARG A 238 -7.70 12.80 -12.03
C ARG A 238 -6.99 13.82 -11.11
N TYR A 239 -6.28 13.34 -10.10
CA TYR A 239 -5.70 14.15 -9.03
C TYR A 239 -4.18 13.99 -8.93
N ARG A 240 -3.47 14.13 -10.06
CA ARG A 240 -1.99 14.08 -10.21
C ARG A 240 -1.18 15.09 -9.35
N ARG A 241 -1.74 15.65 -8.27
CA ARG A 241 -1.10 16.64 -7.40
C ARG A 241 -0.68 15.99 -6.09
N GLN A 242 0.50 16.37 -5.60
CA GLN A 242 0.95 16.02 -4.27
C GLN A 242 -0.01 16.59 -3.21
N PRO A 243 -0.29 15.88 -2.10
CA PRO A 243 0.30 14.60 -1.69
C PRO A 243 -0.38 13.36 -2.32
N ASP A 244 0.37 12.25 -2.42
CA ASP A 244 -0.06 11.01 -3.08
C ASP A 244 -1.04 10.20 -2.21
N TYR A 245 -2.32 10.56 -2.27
CA TYR A 245 -3.40 9.81 -1.60
C TYR A 245 -3.61 8.42 -2.19
N ALA A 246 -3.32 8.23 -3.47
CA ALA A 246 -3.58 6.98 -4.16
C ALA A 246 -2.62 5.87 -3.70
N HIS A 247 -1.41 6.19 -3.26
CA HIS A 247 -0.42 5.20 -2.84
C HIS A 247 -0.98 4.18 -1.82
N TRP A 248 -1.52 4.65 -0.70
CA TRP A 248 -2.02 3.77 0.36
C TRP A 248 -3.27 3.00 -0.05
N TRP A 249 -4.08 3.57 -0.95
CA TRP A 249 -5.23 2.88 -1.54
C TRP A 249 -4.78 1.76 -2.50
N TYR A 250 -3.75 1.99 -3.31
CA TYR A 250 -3.16 0.94 -4.15
C TYR A 250 -2.61 -0.19 -3.30
N VAL A 251 -1.91 0.13 -2.20
CA VAL A 251 -1.34 -0.88 -1.29
C VAL A 251 -2.42 -1.78 -0.72
N SER A 252 -3.50 -1.21 -0.16
CA SER A 252 -4.60 -2.01 0.40
C SER A 252 -5.34 -2.81 -0.67
N ALA A 253 -5.70 -2.20 -1.80
CA ALA A 253 -6.43 -2.86 -2.87
C ALA A 253 -5.62 -3.99 -3.52
N LEU A 254 -4.31 -3.80 -3.71
CA LEU A 254 -3.39 -4.87 -4.14
C LEU A 254 -3.28 -5.96 -3.09
N THR A 255 -3.14 -5.61 -1.81
CA THR A 255 -3.09 -6.60 -0.73
C THR A 255 -4.33 -7.49 -0.76
N ILE A 256 -5.52 -6.89 -0.82
CA ILE A 256 -6.80 -7.60 -0.85
C ILE A 256 -6.87 -8.50 -2.08
N SER A 257 -6.63 -7.93 -3.27
CA SER A 257 -6.75 -8.67 -4.54
C SER A 257 -5.74 -9.80 -4.62
N TRP A 258 -4.48 -9.53 -4.30
CA TRP A 258 -3.38 -10.49 -4.37
C TRP A 258 -3.55 -11.61 -3.35
N THR A 259 -3.93 -11.28 -2.11
CA THR A 259 -4.19 -12.28 -1.08
C THR A 259 -5.37 -13.17 -1.48
N SER A 260 -6.46 -12.56 -1.97
CA SER A 260 -7.63 -13.29 -2.46
C SER A 260 -7.30 -14.20 -3.65
N LEU A 261 -6.48 -13.72 -4.59
CA LEU A 261 -6.01 -14.49 -5.74
C LEU A 261 -5.12 -15.66 -5.32
N THR A 262 -4.25 -15.45 -4.34
CA THR A 262 -3.30 -16.48 -3.85
C THR A 262 -4.00 -17.54 -3.00
N LEU A 263 -5.02 -17.16 -2.23
CA LEU A 263 -5.86 -18.07 -1.44
C LEU A 263 -6.93 -18.78 -2.28
N LEU A 264 -7.14 -18.34 -3.52
CA LEU A 264 -8.08 -18.97 -4.44
C LEU A 264 -7.51 -20.32 -4.88
N ASP A 265 -7.95 -21.39 -4.22
CA ASP A 265 -7.46 -22.73 -4.53
C ASP A 265 -7.76 -23.10 -5.98
N SER A 266 -6.71 -23.50 -6.69
CA SER A 266 -6.77 -23.99 -8.06
C SER A 266 -6.28 -25.44 -8.06
N HIS A 267 -7.24 -26.37 -8.06
CA HIS A 267 -6.97 -27.82 -8.16
C HIS A 267 -6.40 -28.24 -9.53
N SER A 268 -6.08 -27.30 -10.43
CA SER A 268 -5.56 -27.57 -11.77
C SER A 268 -4.22 -26.86 -12.02
N GLU A 269 -3.31 -27.54 -12.71
CA GLU A 269 -2.03 -26.96 -13.14
C GLU A 269 -2.22 -25.75 -14.05
N LEU A 270 -3.26 -25.76 -14.89
CA LEU A 270 -3.63 -24.62 -15.72
C LEU A 270 -4.00 -23.39 -14.87
N GLY A 271 -4.72 -23.58 -13.76
CA GLY A 271 -5.03 -22.49 -12.82
C GLY A 271 -3.77 -21.91 -12.19
N ARG A 272 -2.82 -22.76 -11.79
CA ARG A 272 -1.52 -22.35 -11.23
C ARG A 272 -0.66 -21.61 -12.26
N PHE A 273 -0.71 -22.04 -13.52
CA PHE A 273 -0.03 -21.34 -14.62
C PHE A 273 -0.67 -19.96 -14.91
N ILE A 274 -2.00 -19.86 -14.92
CA ILE A 274 -2.70 -18.57 -15.03
C ILE A 274 -2.34 -17.65 -13.86
N TYR A 275 -2.24 -18.18 -12.64
CA TYR A 275 -1.76 -17.44 -11.48
C TYR A 275 -0.36 -16.84 -11.70
N CYS A 276 0.57 -17.63 -12.24
CA CYS A 276 1.90 -17.14 -12.60
C CYS A 276 1.82 -16.00 -13.64
N LEU A 277 1.00 -16.17 -14.68
CA LEU A 277 0.84 -15.17 -15.75
C LEU A 277 0.22 -13.87 -15.24
N LEU A 278 -0.78 -13.94 -14.36
CA LEU A 278 -1.36 -12.77 -13.70
C LEU A 278 -0.30 -12.03 -12.87
N ASN A 279 0.54 -12.75 -12.13
CA ASN A 279 1.61 -12.15 -11.34
C ASN A 279 2.71 -11.51 -12.20
N LEU A 280 3.09 -12.12 -13.31
CA LEU A 280 3.96 -11.51 -14.32
C LEU A 280 3.32 -10.24 -14.91
N GLY A 281 2.02 -10.26 -15.21
CA GLY A 281 1.27 -9.09 -15.65
C GLY A 281 1.37 -7.93 -14.65
N MET A 282 1.16 -8.20 -13.35
CA MET A 282 1.34 -7.18 -12.31
C MET A 282 2.79 -6.67 -12.24
N MET A 283 3.78 -7.56 -12.40
CA MET A 283 5.18 -7.17 -12.40
C MET A 283 5.49 -6.12 -13.49
N LEU A 284 4.92 -6.30 -14.68
CA LEU A 284 5.03 -5.41 -15.83
C LEU A 284 4.18 -4.13 -15.70
N LEU A 285 3.03 -4.20 -15.02
CA LEU A 285 2.18 -3.03 -14.76
C LEU A 285 2.86 -2.01 -13.85
N GLY A 286 3.75 -2.43 -12.95
CA GLY A 286 4.42 -1.52 -12.02
C GLY A 286 5.21 -0.39 -12.69
N PRO A 287 6.13 -0.68 -13.62
CA PRO A 287 6.80 0.35 -14.42
C PRO A 287 5.82 1.18 -15.28
N LEU A 288 4.81 0.56 -15.87
CA LEU A 288 3.82 1.24 -16.73
C LEU A 288 2.99 2.28 -15.97
N LEU A 289 2.61 1.96 -14.72
CA LEU A 289 1.85 2.85 -13.85
C LEU A 289 2.74 3.76 -12.99
N ASN A 290 4.07 3.61 -13.05
CA ASN A 290 5.02 4.23 -12.12
C ASN A 290 4.67 3.92 -10.64
N ARG A 291 4.17 2.70 -10.37
CA ARG A 291 3.73 2.23 -9.05
C ARG A 291 4.51 0.96 -8.67
N ARG A 292 5.59 1.14 -7.90
CA ARG A 292 6.49 0.04 -7.45
C ARG A 292 5.77 -1.10 -6.71
N VAL A 293 4.63 -0.80 -6.09
CA VAL A 293 3.83 -1.76 -5.31
C VAL A 293 3.35 -2.93 -6.18
N PHE A 294 2.95 -2.67 -7.44
CA PHE A 294 2.56 -3.73 -8.38
C PHE A 294 3.70 -4.70 -8.68
N THR A 295 4.90 -4.17 -8.91
CA THR A 295 6.10 -4.99 -9.12
C THR A 295 6.42 -5.86 -7.91
N LEU A 296 6.23 -5.33 -6.70
CA LEU A 296 6.50 -6.04 -5.45
C LEU A 296 5.54 -7.24 -5.28
N TYR A 297 4.22 -7.03 -5.41
CA TYR A 297 3.24 -8.13 -5.33
C TYR A 297 3.38 -9.14 -6.48
N GLY A 298 3.62 -8.67 -7.71
CA GLY A 298 3.85 -9.56 -8.86
C GLY A 298 5.08 -10.45 -8.64
N THR A 299 6.17 -9.87 -8.12
CA THR A 299 7.38 -10.63 -7.78
C THR A 299 7.10 -11.67 -6.70
N LEU A 300 6.40 -11.30 -5.62
CA LEU A 300 6.01 -12.23 -4.56
C LEU A 300 5.20 -13.42 -5.07
N GLY A 301 4.22 -13.20 -5.95
CA GLY A 301 3.43 -14.31 -6.49
C GLY A 301 4.18 -15.17 -7.50
N VAL A 302 5.08 -14.59 -8.31
CA VAL A 302 5.98 -15.40 -9.17
C VAL A 302 6.90 -16.28 -8.31
N PHE A 303 7.44 -15.74 -7.21
CA PHE A 303 8.22 -16.54 -6.25
C PHE A 303 7.37 -17.64 -5.57
N ALA A 304 6.13 -17.35 -5.19
CA ALA A 304 5.23 -18.35 -4.62
C ALA A 304 4.98 -19.50 -5.61
N TYR A 305 4.78 -19.18 -6.90
CA TYR A 305 4.63 -20.19 -7.96
C TYR A 305 5.89 -21.02 -8.18
N PHE A 306 7.07 -20.40 -8.22
CA PHE A 306 8.33 -21.16 -8.31
C PHE A 306 8.60 -22.01 -7.08
N GLY A 307 8.21 -21.54 -5.89
CA GLY A 307 8.24 -22.35 -4.67
C GLY A 307 7.37 -23.59 -4.81
N TYR A 308 6.12 -23.43 -5.27
CA TYR A 308 5.24 -24.57 -5.60
C TYR A 308 5.91 -25.54 -6.59
N LEU A 309 6.47 -25.02 -7.68
CA LEU A 309 7.15 -25.82 -8.71
C LEU A 309 8.32 -26.62 -8.10
N ALA A 310 9.13 -25.97 -7.26
CA ALA A 310 10.26 -26.59 -6.57
C ALA A 310 9.84 -27.69 -5.58
N TRP A 311 8.84 -27.43 -4.72
CA TRP A 311 8.44 -28.35 -3.66
C TRP A 311 7.49 -29.46 -4.10
N SER A 312 6.66 -29.24 -5.12
CA SER A 312 5.62 -30.19 -5.51
C SER A 312 5.95 -30.97 -6.78
N LEU A 313 6.60 -30.34 -7.76
CA LEU A 313 6.87 -30.95 -9.07
C LEU A 313 8.32 -31.40 -9.25
N PHE A 314 9.26 -30.68 -8.64
CA PHE A 314 10.70 -30.91 -8.82
C PHE A 314 11.45 -31.18 -7.50
N ALA A 315 10.76 -31.67 -6.47
CA ALA A 315 11.33 -31.90 -5.14
C ALA A 315 12.60 -32.79 -5.19
N ASP A 316 12.58 -33.81 -6.05
CA ASP A 316 13.68 -34.76 -6.21
C ASP A 316 14.69 -34.37 -7.31
N SER A 317 14.51 -33.21 -7.96
CA SER A 317 15.34 -32.79 -9.08
C SER A 317 16.52 -31.94 -8.63
N THR A 318 17.72 -32.48 -8.75
CA THR A 318 18.97 -31.76 -8.46
C THR A 318 19.32 -30.70 -9.52
N LEU A 319 18.79 -30.83 -10.74
CA LEU A 319 19.05 -29.90 -11.85
C LEU A 319 18.16 -28.67 -11.84
N PHE A 320 16.98 -28.74 -11.21
CA PHE A 320 16.00 -27.66 -11.22
C PHE A 320 16.57 -26.31 -10.72
N PRO A 321 17.30 -26.25 -9.58
CA PRO A 321 17.92 -25.00 -9.13
C PRO A 321 18.91 -24.40 -10.13
N PHE A 322 19.69 -25.23 -10.83
CA PHE A 322 20.66 -24.77 -11.82
C PHE A 322 19.97 -24.19 -13.06
N ILE A 323 18.91 -24.83 -13.55
CA ILE A 323 18.10 -24.33 -14.68
C ILE A 323 17.43 -23.01 -14.30
N LEU A 324 16.86 -22.92 -13.09
CA LEU A 324 16.22 -21.70 -12.60
C LEU A 324 17.24 -20.55 -12.45
N CYS A 325 18.45 -20.85 -11.99
CA CYS A 325 19.55 -19.89 -11.93
C CYS A 325 19.95 -19.40 -13.33
N ALA A 326 20.13 -20.31 -14.30
CA ALA A 326 20.45 -19.97 -15.68
C ALA A 326 19.35 -19.10 -16.32
N ALA A 327 18.07 -19.42 -16.08
CA ALA A 327 16.94 -18.60 -16.51
C ALA A 327 16.97 -17.20 -15.88
N GLY A 328 17.29 -17.10 -14.58
CA GLY A 328 17.46 -15.82 -13.90
C GLY A 328 18.57 -14.96 -14.51
N LEU A 329 19.75 -15.55 -14.79
CA LEU A 329 20.86 -14.87 -15.46
C LEU A 329 20.50 -14.42 -16.87
N LEU A 330 19.73 -15.21 -17.61
CA LEU A 330 19.22 -14.83 -18.93
C LEU A 330 18.31 -13.61 -18.85
N VAL A 331 17.38 -13.57 -17.88
CA VAL A 331 16.50 -12.41 -17.65
C VAL A 331 17.30 -11.16 -17.28
N ILE A 332 18.33 -11.29 -16.45
CA ILE A 332 19.25 -10.18 -16.14
C ILE A 332 19.94 -9.68 -17.40
N GLY A 333 20.46 -10.59 -18.24
CA GLY A 333 21.10 -10.24 -19.51
C GLY A 333 20.14 -9.50 -20.46
N LEU A 334 18.88 -9.93 -20.55
CA LEU A 334 17.83 -9.22 -21.29
C LEU A 334 17.60 -7.81 -20.73
N GLY A 335 17.57 -7.65 -19.40
CA GLY A 335 17.44 -6.35 -18.74
C GLY A 335 18.58 -5.39 -19.07
N VAL A 336 19.82 -5.86 -19.05
CA VAL A 336 21.00 -5.06 -19.44
C VAL A 336 20.92 -4.66 -20.91
N LYS A 337 20.58 -5.60 -21.80
CA LYS A 337 20.42 -5.32 -23.23
C LYS A 337 19.30 -4.30 -23.50
N TRP A 338 18.21 -4.39 -22.75
CA TRP A 338 17.12 -3.42 -22.82
C TRP A 338 17.59 -2.02 -22.40
N GLN A 339 18.31 -1.91 -21.28
CA GLN A 339 18.84 -0.63 -20.79
C GLN A 339 19.74 0.06 -21.82
N GLN A 340 20.56 -0.70 -22.55
CA GLN A 340 21.41 -0.16 -23.62
C GLN A 340 20.61 0.43 -24.78
N HIS A 341 19.40 -0.07 -25.05
CA HIS A 341 18.56 0.38 -26.15
C HIS A 341 17.42 1.29 -25.71
N GLU A 342 17.31 1.62 -24.42
CA GLU A 342 16.20 2.38 -23.84
C GLU A 342 16.00 3.73 -24.54
N VAL A 343 17.09 4.43 -24.84
CA VAL A 343 17.07 5.72 -25.57
C VAL A 343 16.59 5.55 -27.02
N ALA A 344 17.05 4.50 -27.70
CA ALA A 344 16.65 4.21 -29.08
C ALA A 344 15.17 3.82 -29.18
N ILE A 345 14.69 3.01 -28.23
CA ILE A 345 13.29 2.57 -28.13
C ILE A 345 12.40 3.77 -27.77
N ALA A 346 12.78 4.58 -26.79
CA ALA A 346 12.03 5.77 -26.39
C ALA A 346 11.90 6.78 -27.54
N ASN A 347 12.94 6.93 -28.36
CA ASN A 347 12.93 7.81 -29.54
C ASN A 347 12.15 7.22 -30.72
N TRP A 348 12.05 5.89 -30.82
CA TRP A 348 11.21 5.21 -31.82
C TRP A 348 9.73 5.29 -31.47
N VAL A 349 9.38 5.09 -30.19
CA VAL A 349 8.00 5.18 -29.68
C VAL A 349 7.47 6.62 -29.77
N ARG A 350 8.27 7.62 -29.38
CA ARG A 350 7.88 9.04 -29.52
C ARG A 350 7.58 9.44 -30.97
N ARG A 351 8.40 8.96 -31.92
CA ARG A 351 8.19 9.18 -33.36
C ARG A 351 6.92 8.54 -33.92
N ARG A 352 6.47 7.40 -33.35
CA ARG A 352 5.23 6.73 -33.78
C ARG A 352 3.95 7.26 -33.11
N LEU A 353 4.06 7.86 -31.93
CA LEU A 353 2.91 8.36 -31.17
C LEU A 353 2.63 9.87 -31.35
N HIS A 354 3.41 10.60 -32.17
CA HIS A 354 3.27 12.05 -32.39
C HIS A 354 3.09 12.84 -31.08
N LEU A 355 3.85 12.52 -30.04
CA LEU A 355 3.82 13.24 -28.76
C LEU A 355 4.64 14.55 -28.80
N ASP A 356 4.71 15.17 -29.98
CA ASP A 356 5.28 16.50 -30.19
C ASP A 356 4.11 17.47 -30.47
N ALA A 357 3.39 17.85 -29.41
CA ALA A 357 2.55 19.05 -29.33
C ALA A 357 2.39 19.48 -27.87
#